data_AF-A0A957FI66-F1
#
_entry.id   AF-A0A957FI66-F1
#
_cell.length_a   1.000
_cell.length_b   1.000
_cell.length_c   1.000
_cell.angle_alpha   90.00
_cell.angle_beta   90.00
_cell.angle_gamma   90.00
#
_symmetry.space_group_name_H-M   'P 1'
#
loop_
_entity.id
_entity.type
_entity.pdbx_description
1 polymer ?
#
loop_
_entity_poly.entity_id
_entity_poly.type
_entity_poly.pdbx_seq_one_letter_code
_entity_poly.pdbx_strand_id
1 'polypeptide(L)'
;MKRAIFLFLLAICFTGLVSPLRAQADEPLVAATADYDFGQEMRFYLTAENAADIRSATLFFRAQEFPNAFSVNVPVTAGDSLALTHAVDLAQVRFAPFTAVTYWWVLATAQGDDIRVPELTFVYEDDQFAWRELNQSGVTVHWTGDDPALGQLALDIVTESLPRLRTLVAVPDDLLLRLYIYPSAADLRAALRLTGRDWVGAHAHPELGVILVTAVNPRTA
;
A
#
# COMPACT_ATOMS: atom_id res chain seq x y z
N MET A 1 -47.75 53.91 65.40
CA MET A 1 -47.72 52.64 66.15
C MET A 1 -47.49 51.49 65.17
N LYS A 2 -46.65 50.47 65.50
CA LYS A 2 -46.68 49.02 65.13
C LYS A 2 -47.26 48.64 63.72
N ARG A 3 -46.66 47.83 62.82
CA ARG A 3 -45.57 46.80 62.78
C ARG A 3 -45.21 46.59 61.27
N ALA A 4 -43.96 46.46 60.79
CA ALA A 4 -42.99 45.35 60.85
C ALA A 4 -43.16 44.21 59.80
N ILE A 5 -42.01 43.74 59.25
CA ILE A 5 -41.74 42.48 58.45
C ILE A 5 -42.13 42.54 56.94
N PHE A 6 -41.41 41.98 55.94
CA PHE A 6 -39.98 41.60 55.71
C PHE A 6 -39.75 41.26 54.18
N LEU A 7 -38.62 40.60 53.79
CA LEU A 7 -38.22 40.08 52.43
C LEU A 7 -37.86 41.16 51.38
N PHE A 8 -36.60 41.46 51.00
CA PHE A 8 -35.28 40.78 50.91
C PHE A 8 -34.92 40.22 49.52
N LEU A 9 -33.72 40.60 49.07
CA LEU A 9 -33.13 40.51 47.73
C LEU A 9 -33.18 39.14 47.03
N LEU A 10 -33.32 39.17 45.70
CA LEU A 10 -32.59 38.26 44.81
C LEU A 10 -32.30 38.90 43.43
N ALA A 11 -31.20 39.65 43.34
CA ALA A 11 -30.61 40.08 42.07
C ALA A 11 -29.36 39.22 41.81
N ILE A 12 -29.54 38.06 41.18
CA ILE A 12 -28.42 37.17 40.83
C ILE A 12 -27.72 37.68 39.57
N CYS A 13 -26.41 37.88 39.71
CA CYS A 13 -25.51 38.30 38.64
C CYS A 13 -25.34 37.17 37.61
N PHE A 14 -25.69 37.43 36.36
CA PHE A 14 -25.54 36.46 35.26
C PHE A 14 -24.24 36.78 34.49
N THR A 15 -23.08 36.38 35.04
CA THR A 15 -21.78 36.56 34.38
C THR A 15 -20.94 35.27 34.49
N GLY A 16 -20.35 34.86 33.35
CA GLY A 16 -19.58 33.62 33.20
C GLY A 16 -20.44 32.44 32.68
N LEU A 17 -19.99 31.61 31.74
CA LEU A 17 -18.79 31.66 30.90
C LEU A 17 -19.21 31.52 29.43
N VAL A 18 -18.82 32.47 28.57
CA VAL A 18 -18.67 32.17 27.14
C VAL A 18 -17.32 31.49 26.98
N SER A 19 -17.33 30.16 27.01
CA SER A 19 -16.22 29.39 26.45
C SER A 19 -16.05 29.83 24.99
N PRO A 20 -14.85 30.15 24.51
CA PRO A 20 -14.66 30.30 23.08
C PRO A 20 -15.03 28.96 22.44
N LEU A 21 -16.07 28.93 21.60
CA LEU A 21 -16.12 27.90 20.59
C LEU A 21 -14.82 28.05 19.80
N ARG A 22 -13.91 27.09 19.95
CA ARG A 22 -13.02 26.78 18.84
C ARG A 22 -13.96 26.50 17.68
N ALA A 23 -13.96 27.38 16.68
CA ALA A 23 -14.53 27.04 15.39
C ALA A 23 -13.87 25.72 15.01
N GLN A 24 -14.69 24.69 14.83
CA GLN A 24 -14.20 23.42 14.34
C GLN A 24 -13.78 23.72 12.90
N ALA A 25 -12.48 23.95 12.71
CA ALA A 25 -11.89 24.03 11.39
C ALA A 25 -12.30 22.73 10.70
N ASP A 26 -12.97 22.87 9.56
CA ASP A 26 -13.58 21.75 8.87
C ASP A 26 -12.45 20.81 8.46
N GLU A 27 -12.38 19.62 9.05
CA GLU A 27 -11.21 18.74 8.91
C GLU A 27 -10.98 18.45 7.42
N PRO A 28 -9.72 18.48 6.93
CA PRO A 28 -9.47 18.33 5.51
C PRO A 28 -9.94 16.96 5.03
N LEU A 29 -10.83 16.97 4.04
CA LEU A 29 -11.34 15.76 3.42
C LEU A 29 -10.27 15.22 2.46
N VAL A 30 -9.46 14.28 2.94
CA VAL A 30 -8.32 13.74 2.20
C VAL A 30 -8.68 12.40 1.52
N ALA A 31 -8.29 12.26 0.26
CA ALA A 31 -8.23 10.99 -0.46
C ALA A 31 -6.82 10.78 -1.04
N ALA A 32 -6.36 9.53 -1.05
CA ALA A 32 -5.07 9.15 -1.63
C ALA A 32 -5.22 7.87 -2.45
N THR A 33 -4.50 7.78 -3.56
CA THR A 33 -4.44 6.61 -4.44
C THR A 33 -3.02 6.43 -4.97
N ALA A 34 -2.74 5.28 -5.56
CA ALA A 34 -1.50 5.03 -6.28
C ALA A 34 -1.78 4.12 -7.49
N ASP A 35 -0.97 4.27 -8.53
CA ASP A 35 -0.87 3.34 -9.65
C ASP A 35 0.60 3.20 -10.07
N TYR A 36 0.88 2.32 -11.03
CA TYR A 36 2.21 2.11 -11.59
C TYR A 36 2.11 1.63 -13.03
N ASP A 37 3.24 1.70 -13.74
CA ASP A 37 3.52 0.87 -14.92
C ASP A 37 4.69 -0.05 -14.57
N PHE A 38 4.50 -1.36 -14.69
CA PHE A 38 5.48 -2.34 -14.22
C PHE A 38 6.85 -2.14 -14.88
N GLY A 39 7.89 -2.14 -14.04
CA GLY A 39 9.28 -1.86 -14.38
C GLY A 39 9.64 -0.41 -14.75
N GLN A 40 8.69 0.53 -14.76
CA GLN A 40 8.93 1.90 -15.27
C GLN A 40 8.75 2.97 -14.18
N GLU A 41 7.52 3.20 -13.74
CA GLU A 41 7.17 4.33 -12.86
C GLU A 41 6.07 3.93 -11.88
N MET A 42 6.11 4.49 -10.67
CA MET A 42 5.06 4.37 -9.67
C MET A 42 4.58 5.76 -9.26
N ARG A 43 3.28 6.01 -9.35
CA ARG A 43 2.65 7.32 -9.16
C ARG A 43 1.76 7.30 -7.93
N PHE A 44 1.95 8.30 -7.07
CA PHE A 44 1.20 8.51 -5.84
C PHE A 44 0.40 9.80 -5.96
N TYR A 45 -0.88 9.74 -5.62
CA TYR A 45 -1.81 10.86 -5.69
C TYR A 45 -2.36 11.19 -4.30
N LEU A 46 -2.64 12.47 -4.11
CA LEU A 46 -3.32 13.00 -2.94
C LEU A 46 -4.24 14.14 -3.38
N THR A 47 -5.51 14.07 -3.00
CA THR A 47 -6.43 15.22 -3.07
C THR A 47 -6.91 15.56 -1.68
N ALA A 48 -7.05 16.85 -1.37
CA ALA A 48 -7.67 17.32 -0.14
C ALA A 48 -8.58 18.52 -0.40
N GLU A 49 -9.75 18.53 0.24
CA GLU A 49 -10.59 19.73 0.41
C GLU A 49 -10.38 20.33 1.81
N ASN A 50 -10.82 21.57 2.04
CA ASN A 50 -10.52 22.37 3.24
C ASN A 50 -8.99 22.48 3.52
N ALA A 51 -8.19 22.53 2.46
CA ALA A 51 -6.73 22.41 2.49
C ALA A 51 -5.98 23.72 2.79
N ALA A 52 -6.67 24.83 3.09
CA ALA A 52 -6.11 26.18 3.18
C ALA A 52 -4.95 26.32 4.20
N ASP A 53 -4.97 25.51 5.25
CA ASP A 53 -3.93 25.50 6.28
C ASP A 53 -2.74 24.60 5.94
N ILE A 54 -2.81 23.73 4.92
CA ILE A 54 -1.70 22.82 4.55
C ILE A 54 -0.54 23.61 3.92
N ARG A 55 0.69 23.36 4.38
CA ARG A 55 1.92 24.06 3.95
C ARG A 55 2.95 23.17 3.28
N SER A 56 3.01 21.90 3.62
CA SER A 56 3.83 20.91 2.93
C SER A 56 3.21 19.52 3.05
N ALA A 57 3.54 18.67 2.08
CA ALA A 57 3.16 17.27 2.09
C ALA A 57 4.44 16.42 1.95
N THR A 58 4.58 15.42 2.82
CA THR A 58 5.65 14.42 2.70
C THR A 58 5.00 13.09 2.32
N LEU A 59 5.34 12.58 1.14
CA LEU A 59 5.05 11.20 0.76
C LEU A 59 6.07 10.29 1.44
N PHE A 60 5.60 9.18 1.99
CA PHE A 60 6.44 8.07 2.41
C PHE A 60 5.96 6.78 1.76
N PHE A 61 6.91 5.90 1.42
CA PHE A 61 6.60 4.57 0.91
C PHE A 61 7.65 3.54 1.34
N ARG A 62 7.24 2.29 1.50
CA ARG A 62 8.08 1.15 1.88
C ARG A 62 7.62 -0.13 1.20
N ALA A 63 8.55 -1.06 1.03
CA ALA A 63 8.28 -2.45 0.72
C ALA A 63 9.20 -3.34 1.58
N GLN A 64 8.87 -4.62 1.68
CA GLN A 64 9.46 -5.53 2.68
C GLN A 64 10.97 -5.77 2.48
N GLU A 65 11.46 -5.67 1.25
CA GLU A 65 12.87 -5.81 0.87
C GLU A 65 13.74 -4.60 1.31
N PHE A 66 13.14 -3.48 1.70
CA PHE A 66 13.86 -2.28 2.12
C PHE A 66 13.89 -2.15 3.66
N PRO A 67 15.05 -1.84 4.26
CA PRO A 67 15.17 -1.74 5.72
C PRO A 67 14.51 -0.49 6.31
N ASN A 68 14.22 0.53 5.48
CA ASN A 68 13.63 1.80 5.87
C ASN A 68 12.61 2.25 4.82
N ALA A 69 11.67 3.12 5.22
CA ALA A 69 10.82 3.82 4.28
C ALA A 69 11.60 4.92 3.53
N PHE A 70 11.26 5.13 2.27
CA PHE A 70 11.62 6.33 1.52
C PHE A 70 10.72 7.49 1.93
N SER A 71 11.20 8.72 1.77
CA SER A 71 10.47 9.95 2.07
C SER A 71 10.76 11.03 1.03
N VAL A 72 9.73 11.68 0.51
CA VAL A 72 9.85 12.77 -0.46
C VAL A 72 8.97 13.94 -0.05
N ASN A 73 9.57 15.13 0.08
CA ASN A 73 8.82 16.38 0.21
C ASN A 73 8.23 16.78 -1.14
N VAL A 74 6.90 16.85 -1.21
CA VAL A 74 6.16 17.27 -2.40
C VAL A 74 5.71 18.72 -2.21
N PRO A 75 6.06 19.64 -3.13
CA PRO A 75 5.65 21.05 -3.02
C PRO A 75 4.13 21.22 -2.98
N VAL A 76 3.65 22.03 -2.04
CA VAL A 76 2.23 22.40 -1.89
C VAL A 76 2.04 23.84 -2.33
N THR A 77 1.04 24.08 -3.18
CA THR A 77 0.50 25.42 -3.43
C THR A 77 -0.68 25.60 -2.47
N ALA A 78 -0.65 26.65 -1.65
CA ALA A 78 -1.72 26.91 -0.69
C ALA A 78 -3.04 27.31 -1.39
N GLY A 79 -4.15 26.74 -0.92
CA GLY A 79 -5.51 26.99 -1.42
C GLY A 79 -6.51 26.10 -0.69
N ASP A 80 -7.81 26.40 -0.85
CA ASP A 80 -8.89 25.64 -0.18
C ASP A 80 -9.00 24.19 -0.64
N SER A 81 -8.45 23.87 -1.83
CA SER A 81 -8.26 22.51 -2.32
C SER A 81 -6.83 22.26 -2.77
N LEU A 82 -6.41 21.00 -2.66
CA LEU A 82 -5.09 20.50 -2.96
C LEU A 82 -5.19 19.27 -3.87
N ALA A 83 -4.36 19.21 -4.90
CA ALA A 83 -4.14 18.01 -5.70
C ALA A 83 -2.63 17.86 -5.92
N LEU A 84 -2.05 16.75 -5.47
CA LEU A 84 -0.65 16.42 -5.63
C LEU A 84 -0.49 15.12 -6.41
N THR A 85 0.60 15.06 -7.17
CA THR A 85 1.10 13.83 -7.80
C THR A 85 2.59 13.78 -7.58
N HIS A 86 3.11 12.61 -7.21
CA HIS A 86 4.54 12.34 -7.20
C HIS A 86 4.83 11.01 -7.88
N ALA A 87 5.84 11.00 -8.74
CA ALA A 87 6.26 9.86 -9.52
C ALA A 87 7.65 9.38 -9.11
N VAL A 88 7.82 8.06 -8.99
CA VAL A 88 9.07 7.40 -8.61
C VAL A 88 9.54 6.55 -9.79
N ASP A 89 10.73 6.87 -10.31
CA ASP A 89 11.44 6.09 -11.34
C ASP A 89 11.90 4.73 -10.75
N LEU A 90 11.33 3.65 -11.26
CA LEU A 90 11.57 2.29 -10.78
C LEU A 90 12.89 1.70 -11.28
N ALA A 91 13.57 2.35 -12.24
CA ALA A 91 14.95 2.03 -12.56
C ALA A 91 15.92 2.46 -11.44
N GLN A 92 15.57 3.51 -10.68
CA GLN A 92 16.30 3.95 -9.48
C GLN A 92 15.85 3.18 -8.23
N VAL A 93 14.55 3.08 -7.98
CA VAL A 93 13.98 2.37 -6.83
C VAL A 93 13.44 1.02 -7.27
N ARG A 94 14.29 0.00 -7.18
CA ARG A 94 14.03 -1.34 -7.70
C ARG A 94 13.26 -2.19 -6.71
N PHE A 95 11.93 -2.09 -6.74
CA PHE A 95 11.06 -3.01 -6.02
C PHE A 95 11.18 -4.44 -6.56
N ALA A 96 11.02 -5.42 -5.68
CA ALA A 96 10.86 -6.81 -6.07
C ALA A 96 9.46 -7.02 -6.69
N PRO A 97 9.34 -7.75 -7.81
CA PRO A 97 8.05 -8.14 -8.35
C PRO A 97 7.17 -8.81 -7.29
N PHE A 98 5.89 -8.46 -7.27
CA PHE A 98 4.84 -8.97 -6.37
C PHE A 98 5.07 -8.67 -4.87
N THR A 99 5.99 -7.75 -4.55
CA THR A 99 6.12 -7.19 -3.20
C THR A 99 4.88 -6.38 -2.80
N ALA A 100 4.64 -6.25 -1.50
CA ALA A 100 3.61 -5.36 -0.96
C ALA A 100 4.23 -3.98 -0.73
N VAL A 101 3.67 -2.96 -1.37
CA VAL A 101 4.07 -1.56 -1.22
C VAL A 101 3.08 -0.86 -0.31
N THR A 102 3.55 -0.39 0.84
CA THR A 102 2.77 0.43 1.78
C THR A 102 3.22 1.88 1.69
N TYR A 103 2.28 2.81 1.54
CA TYR A 103 2.57 4.25 1.48
C TYR A 103 1.59 5.06 2.33
N TRP A 104 2.01 6.27 2.69
CA TRP A 104 1.19 7.25 3.40
C TRP A 104 1.69 8.67 3.12
N TRP A 105 0.84 9.64 3.42
CA TRP A 105 1.17 11.06 3.36
C TRP A 105 1.15 11.67 4.77
N VAL A 106 2.05 12.61 5.03
CA VAL A 106 2.02 13.48 6.22
C VAL A 106 1.92 14.92 5.74
N LEU A 107 0.90 15.65 6.22
CA LEU A 107 0.55 16.99 5.78
C LEU A 107 0.77 17.96 6.94
N ALA A 108 1.78 18.82 6.83
CA ALA A 108 2.08 19.81 7.87
C ALA A 108 1.22 21.07 7.68
N THR A 109 0.61 21.53 8.76
CA THR A 109 -0.30 22.69 8.77
C THR A 109 0.41 23.99 9.14
N ALA A 110 -0.23 25.12 8.85
CA ALA A 110 0.19 26.47 9.24
C ALA A 110 0.33 26.65 10.77
N GLN A 111 -0.36 25.80 11.52
CA GLN A 111 -0.48 25.84 12.97
C GLN A 111 0.66 25.03 13.65
N GLY A 112 1.42 24.25 12.86
CA GLY A 112 2.51 23.39 13.33
C GLY A 112 2.09 21.95 13.63
N ASP A 113 0.81 21.61 13.43
CA ASP A 113 0.30 20.25 13.59
C ASP A 113 0.46 19.43 12.30
N ASP A 114 0.72 18.13 12.44
CA ASP A 114 0.85 17.17 11.34
C ASP A 114 -0.41 16.29 11.20
N ILE A 115 -0.95 16.21 9.99
CA ILE A 115 -2.06 15.32 9.64
C ILE A 115 -1.49 14.09 8.93
N ARG A 116 -1.54 12.93 9.60
CA ARG A 116 -1.14 11.64 9.02
C ARG A 116 -2.33 11.02 8.28
N VAL A 117 -2.21 10.89 6.96
CA VAL A 117 -3.16 10.14 6.14
C VAL A 117 -3.00 8.64 6.45
N PRO A 118 -4.09 7.85 6.55
CA PRO A 118 -4.01 6.41 6.77
C PRO A 118 -3.12 5.69 5.75
N GLU A 119 -2.42 4.65 6.21
CA GLU A 119 -1.58 3.83 5.34
C GLU A 119 -2.41 3.03 4.34
N LEU A 120 -2.01 3.08 3.08
CA LEU A 120 -2.57 2.32 1.98
C LEU A 120 -1.54 1.31 1.49
N THR A 121 -1.97 0.10 1.14
CA THR A 121 -1.08 -0.97 0.67
C THR A 121 -1.64 -1.61 -0.58
N PHE A 122 -0.76 -1.88 -1.56
CA PHE A 122 -1.08 -2.60 -2.78
C PHE A 122 0.04 -3.60 -3.11
N VAL A 123 -0.25 -4.57 -4.00
CA VAL A 123 0.77 -5.48 -4.54
C VAL A 123 1.31 -4.88 -5.84
N TYR A 124 2.64 -4.81 -5.96
CA TYR A 124 3.33 -4.42 -7.19
C TYR A 124 3.43 -5.62 -8.14
N GLU A 125 2.29 -5.96 -8.74
CA GLU A 125 2.11 -7.07 -9.67
C GLU A 125 2.63 -6.71 -11.08
N ASP A 126 2.95 -7.72 -11.89
CA ASP A 126 3.35 -7.52 -13.29
C ASP A 126 2.10 -7.24 -14.15
N ASP A 127 1.74 -5.97 -14.25
CA ASP A 127 0.54 -5.44 -14.93
C ASP A 127 0.49 -5.66 -16.45
N GLN A 128 1.59 -6.14 -17.04
CA GLN A 128 1.67 -6.52 -18.45
C GLN A 128 0.85 -7.79 -18.76
N PHE A 129 0.41 -8.51 -17.72
CA PHE A 129 -0.30 -9.78 -17.83
C PHE A 129 -1.63 -9.79 -17.07
N ALA A 130 -2.66 -10.37 -17.70
CA ALA A 130 -3.90 -10.71 -17.01
C ALA A 130 -3.73 -12.04 -16.26
N TRP A 131 -3.37 -11.96 -14.98
CA TRP A 131 -3.18 -13.12 -14.12
C TRP A 131 -4.53 -13.76 -13.74
N ARG A 132 -4.65 -15.07 -13.99
CA ARG A 132 -5.67 -15.93 -13.35
C ARG A 132 -5.10 -16.44 -12.04
N GLU A 133 -5.95 -16.62 -11.04
CA GLU A 133 -5.56 -17.17 -9.73
C GLU A 133 -6.34 -18.44 -9.37
N LEU A 134 -5.70 -19.28 -8.55
CA LEU A 134 -6.30 -20.43 -7.87
C LEU A 134 -5.67 -20.55 -6.49
N ASN A 135 -6.48 -20.45 -5.43
CA ASN A 135 -6.02 -20.55 -4.05
C ASN A 135 -6.53 -21.83 -3.37
N GLN A 136 -5.64 -22.51 -2.66
CA GLN A 136 -5.99 -23.59 -1.73
C GLN A 136 -4.97 -23.67 -0.59
N SER A 137 -5.46 -23.79 0.64
CA SER A 137 -4.65 -24.15 1.82
C SER A 137 -3.38 -23.31 2.05
N GLY A 138 -3.43 -22.00 1.77
CA GLY A 138 -2.29 -21.09 1.93
C GLY A 138 -1.36 -21.00 0.71
N VAL A 139 -1.66 -21.70 -0.38
CA VAL A 139 -0.98 -21.58 -1.67
C VAL A 139 -1.91 -20.86 -2.65
N THR A 140 -1.45 -19.77 -3.27
CA THR A 140 -2.05 -19.18 -4.46
C THR A 140 -1.16 -19.45 -5.66
N VAL A 141 -1.74 -19.99 -6.74
CA VAL A 141 -1.07 -20.11 -8.04
C VAL A 141 -1.67 -19.07 -8.99
N HIS A 142 -0.81 -18.26 -9.58
CA HIS A 142 -1.12 -17.29 -10.61
C HIS A 142 -0.53 -17.74 -11.95
N TRP A 143 -1.31 -17.66 -13.04
CA TRP A 143 -0.83 -17.99 -14.39
C TRP A 143 -1.53 -17.16 -15.47
N THR A 144 -0.91 -17.12 -16.65
CA THR A 144 -1.43 -16.42 -17.82
C THR A 144 -2.08 -17.39 -18.82
N GLY A 145 -3.08 -16.92 -19.57
CA GLY A 145 -3.79 -17.70 -20.59
C GLY A 145 -5.03 -18.42 -20.05
N ASP A 146 -5.72 -19.17 -20.90
CA ASP A 146 -7.09 -19.65 -20.61
C ASP A 146 -7.21 -21.09 -20.09
N ASP A 147 -6.13 -21.88 -20.12
CA ASP A 147 -6.16 -23.28 -19.67
C ASP A 147 -6.07 -23.36 -18.13
N PRO A 148 -7.14 -23.78 -17.41
CA PRO A 148 -7.10 -23.95 -15.96
C PRO A 148 -6.28 -25.16 -15.51
N ALA A 149 -5.99 -26.11 -16.41
CA ALA A 149 -5.22 -27.30 -16.06
C ALA A 149 -3.78 -26.97 -15.65
N LEU A 150 -3.21 -25.85 -16.15
CA LEU A 150 -1.89 -25.36 -15.72
C LEU A 150 -1.91 -24.92 -14.25
N GLY A 151 -2.90 -24.11 -13.86
CA GLY A 151 -3.08 -23.66 -12.48
C GLY A 151 -3.30 -24.82 -11.51
N GLN A 152 -4.18 -25.75 -11.87
CA GLN A 152 -4.45 -26.94 -11.05
C GLN A 152 -3.22 -27.84 -10.92
N LEU A 153 -2.54 -28.17 -12.02
CA LEU A 153 -1.34 -29.03 -12.00
C LEU A 153 -0.25 -28.44 -11.09
N ALA A 154 0.00 -27.13 -11.18
CA ALA A 154 0.98 -26.48 -10.34
C ALA A 154 0.56 -26.47 -8.85
N LEU A 155 -0.72 -26.24 -8.57
CA LEU A 155 -1.26 -26.29 -7.20
C LEU A 155 -1.14 -27.69 -6.59
N ASP A 156 -1.44 -28.73 -7.36
CA ASP A 156 -1.31 -30.13 -6.94
C ASP A 156 0.16 -30.46 -6.61
N ILE A 157 1.09 -30.07 -7.48
CA ILE A 157 2.54 -30.25 -7.27
C ILE A 157 3.00 -29.58 -5.97
N VAL A 158 2.62 -28.32 -5.73
CA VAL A 158 2.98 -27.62 -4.49
C VAL A 158 2.36 -28.29 -3.27
N THR A 159 1.07 -28.64 -3.34
CA THR A 159 0.32 -29.22 -2.22
C THR A 159 0.83 -30.61 -1.83
N GLU A 160 1.25 -31.43 -2.78
CA GLU A 160 1.89 -32.73 -2.50
C GLU A 160 3.32 -32.56 -1.95
N SER A 161 4.04 -31.53 -2.41
CA SER A 161 5.46 -31.31 -2.06
C SER A 161 5.64 -30.63 -0.70
N LEU A 162 4.78 -29.68 -0.34
CA LEU A 162 4.94 -28.84 0.85
C LEU A 162 5.01 -29.64 2.18
N PRO A 163 4.18 -30.68 2.41
CA PRO A 163 4.31 -31.53 3.61
C PRO A 163 5.66 -32.26 3.68
N ARG A 164 6.24 -32.64 2.53
CA ARG A 164 7.57 -33.27 2.48
C ARG A 164 8.69 -32.25 2.72
N LEU A 165 8.55 -31.02 2.23
CA LEU A 165 9.53 -29.95 2.48
C LEU A 165 9.53 -29.53 3.96
N ARG A 166 8.37 -29.47 4.61
CA ARG A 166 8.21 -29.15 6.04
C ARG A 166 8.90 -30.14 6.99
N THR A 167 9.26 -31.35 6.56
CA THR A 167 10.07 -32.28 7.38
C THR A 167 11.58 -32.11 7.20
N LEU A 168 12.02 -31.39 6.16
CA LEU A 168 13.44 -31.20 5.81
C LEU A 168 13.98 -29.84 6.26
N VAL A 169 13.12 -28.81 6.27
CA VAL A 169 13.47 -27.44 6.65
C VAL A 169 12.36 -26.83 7.52
N ALA A 170 12.76 -25.94 8.44
CA ALA A 170 11.79 -25.16 9.21
C ALA A 170 11.09 -24.16 8.28
N VAL A 171 9.80 -24.37 8.04
CA VAL A 171 8.93 -23.48 7.28
C VAL A 171 7.88 -22.93 8.25
N PRO A 172 7.56 -21.62 8.24
CA PRO A 172 6.47 -21.08 9.05
C PRO A 172 5.14 -21.78 8.74
N ASP A 173 4.37 -22.10 9.79
CA ASP A 173 3.07 -22.77 9.62
C ASP A 173 2.06 -21.89 8.88
N ASP A 174 2.19 -20.58 9.06
CA ASP A 174 1.43 -19.47 8.45
C ASP A 174 2.02 -18.97 7.11
N LEU A 175 3.00 -19.67 6.53
CA LEU A 175 3.56 -19.30 5.22
C LEU A 175 2.48 -19.27 4.13
N LEU A 176 2.16 -18.07 3.65
CA LEU A 176 1.39 -17.84 2.44
C LEU A 176 2.33 -17.91 1.23
N LEU A 177 2.14 -18.91 0.37
CA LEU A 177 2.95 -19.11 -0.83
C LEU A 177 2.21 -18.58 -2.06
N ARG A 178 2.85 -17.71 -2.84
CA ARG A 178 2.34 -17.20 -4.12
C ARG A 178 3.27 -17.64 -5.24
N LEU A 179 2.77 -18.49 -6.14
CA LEU A 179 3.49 -18.98 -7.31
C LEU A 179 3.01 -18.24 -8.57
N TYR A 180 3.89 -17.56 -9.29
CA TYR A 180 3.58 -16.90 -10.56
C TYR A 180 4.23 -17.66 -11.71
N ILE A 181 3.39 -18.14 -12.64
CA ILE A 181 3.80 -18.91 -13.82
C ILE A 181 3.78 -17.98 -15.04
N TYR A 182 4.95 -17.47 -15.39
CA TYR A 182 5.16 -16.60 -16.55
C TYR A 182 5.00 -17.36 -17.88
N PRO A 183 4.43 -16.70 -18.91
CA PRO A 183 4.16 -17.31 -20.22
C PRO A 183 5.42 -17.77 -20.95
N SER A 184 6.57 -17.12 -20.72
CA SER A 184 7.86 -17.58 -21.25
C SER A 184 9.06 -17.28 -20.36
N ALA A 185 10.19 -17.94 -20.67
CA ALA A 185 11.50 -17.68 -20.09
C ALA A 185 12.13 -16.34 -20.52
N ALA A 186 11.51 -15.62 -21.46
CA ALA A 186 11.89 -14.26 -21.81
C ALA A 186 11.19 -13.25 -20.89
N ASP A 187 9.89 -13.43 -20.67
CA ASP A 187 9.05 -12.55 -19.84
C ASP A 187 9.50 -12.59 -18.36
N LEU A 188 9.67 -13.80 -17.81
CA LEU A 188 10.23 -13.98 -16.46
C LEU A 188 11.58 -13.28 -16.30
N ARG A 189 12.42 -13.32 -17.34
CA ARG A 189 13.75 -12.71 -17.32
C ARG A 189 13.66 -11.18 -17.42
N ALA A 190 12.68 -10.64 -18.14
CA ALA A 190 12.44 -9.20 -18.18
C ALA A 190 12.08 -8.68 -16.78
N ALA A 191 11.12 -9.32 -16.11
CA ALA A 191 10.73 -8.98 -14.74
C ALA A 191 11.89 -9.10 -13.74
N LEU A 192 12.68 -10.18 -13.80
CA LEU A 192 13.81 -10.37 -12.87
C LEU A 192 14.94 -9.34 -13.06
N ARG A 193 15.17 -8.86 -14.30
CA ARG A 193 16.22 -7.86 -14.58
C ARG A 193 15.93 -6.50 -13.94
N LEU A 194 14.66 -6.18 -13.62
CA LEU A 194 14.29 -4.99 -12.84
C LEU A 194 14.97 -4.97 -11.47
N THR A 195 15.11 -6.14 -10.83
CA THR A 195 15.84 -6.30 -9.56
C THR A 195 17.36 -6.40 -9.71
N GLY A 196 17.89 -6.25 -10.94
CA GLY A 196 19.31 -6.45 -11.26
C GLY A 196 19.75 -7.93 -11.31
N ARG A 197 18.81 -8.87 -11.51
CA ARG A 197 19.07 -10.32 -11.53
C ARG A 197 19.03 -10.88 -12.96
N ASP A 198 20.15 -11.41 -13.45
CA ASP A 198 20.20 -12.18 -14.71
C ASP A 198 20.03 -13.70 -14.44
N TRP A 199 18.85 -14.09 -13.93
CA TRP A 199 18.52 -15.49 -13.60
C TRP A 199 17.81 -16.22 -14.75
N VAL A 200 17.86 -17.55 -14.76
CA VAL A 200 17.36 -18.40 -15.85
C VAL A 200 16.40 -19.48 -15.32
N GLY A 201 15.13 -19.41 -15.72
CA GLY A 201 14.13 -20.48 -15.58
C GLY A 201 13.19 -20.38 -14.37
N ALA A 202 13.71 -20.07 -13.18
CA ALA A 202 12.91 -19.89 -11.97
C ALA A 202 13.65 -19.00 -10.97
N HIS A 203 12.92 -18.38 -10.04
CA HIS A 203 13.45 -17.58 -8.94
C HIS A 203 12.48 -17.63 -7.74
N ALA A 204 12.99 -17.47 -6.52
CA ALA A 204 12.19 -17.42 -5.30
C ALA A 204 12.61 -16.25 -4.41
N HIS A 205 11.62 -15.57 -3.85
CA HIS A 205 11.70 -14.55 -2.81
C HIS A 205 11.09 -15.12 -1.51
N PRO A 206 11.84 -15.91 -0.72
CA PRO A 206 11.32 -16.50 0.52
C PRO A 206 10.76 -15.47 1.50
N GLU A 207 11.37 -14.28 1.54
CA GLU A 207 10.95 -13.14 2.35
C GLU A 207 9.54 -12.64 2.00
N LEU A 208 9.13 -12.73 0.73
CA LEU A 208 7.80 -12.33 0.23
C LEU A 208 6.79 -13.49 0.18
N GLY A 209 7.25 -14.73 0.43
CA GLY A 209 6.50 -15.95 0.11
C GLY A 209 6.26 -16.16 -1.39
N VAL A 210 7.06 -15.55 -2.27
CA VAL A 210 6.83 -15.53 -3.73
C VAL A 210 7.79 -16.47 -4.46
N ILE A 211 7.27 -17.25 -5.41
CA ILE A 211 8.03 -18.06 -6.36
C ILE A 211 7.64 -17.65 -7.77
N LEU A 212 8.62 -17.38 -8.62
CA LEU A 212 8.45 -17.04 -10.04
C LEU A 212 9.01 -18.18 -10.89
N VAL A 213 8.20 -18.75 -11.77
CA VAL A 213 8.61 -19.83 -12.68
C VAL A 213 8.11 -19.55 -14.08
N THR A 214 8.62 -20.28 -15.07
CA THR A 214 7.99 -20.38 -16.39
C THR A 214 7.60 -21.82 -16.66
N ALA A 215 6.43 -22.02 -17.25
CA ALA A 215 6.03 -23.30 -17.83
C ALA A 215 6.27 -23.24 -19.33
N VAL A 216 7.30 -23.95 -19.83
CA VAL A 216 7.47 -24.15 -21.27
C VAL A 216 6.30 -25.01 -21.75
N ASN A 217 5.30 -24.40 -22.39
CA ASN A 217 4.18 -25.13 -22.97
C ASN A 217 4.64 -25.85 -24.25
N PRO A 218 4.73 -27.20 -24.25
CA PRO A 218 5.25 -27.95 -25.41
C PRO A 218 4.27 -27.98 -26.60
N ARG A 219 3.10 -27.31 -26.50
CA ARG A 219 2.16 -27.11 -27.62
C ARG A 219 2.35 -25.76 -28.33
N THR A 220 3.20 -24.88 -27.81
CA THR A 220 3.46 -23.53 -28.36
C THR A 220 4.95 -23.18 -28.40
N ALA A 221 5.83 -24.17 -28.25
CA ALA A 221 7.30 -24.06 -28.29
C ALA A 221 7.86 -24.82 -29.50
#